data_AF-A0A3D2C601-F1
#
_entry.id   AF-A0A3D2C601-F1
#
_cell.length_a   1.000
_cell.length_b   1.000
_cell.length_c   1.000
_cell.angle_alpha   90.00
_cell.angle_beta   90.00
_cell.angle_gamma   90.00
#
_symmetry.space_group_name_H-M   'P 1'
#
loop_
_entity.id
_entity.type
_entity.pdbx_description
1 polymer ?
#
loop_
_entity_poly.entity_id
_entity_poly.type
_entity_poly.pdbx_seq_one_letter_code
_entity_poly.pdbx_strand_id
1 'polypeptide(L)'
;MASEVRFYCDSGYHSRVIHFKTSQSAIIQMAFDGTSAASVSDWQSSTALSGHTGNLPAATNLVQPGFTGAPFYVDNGSGRSIRLNGFRWECDDFNWSYSYDTLHQVWFR
;
A
#
# COMPACT_ATOMS: atom_id res chain seq x y z
N MET A 1 21.29 6.20 1.65
CA MET A 1 19.90 5.91 1.24
C MET A 1 19.00 6.07 2.46
N ALA A 2 17.69 6.15 2.27
CA ALA A 2 16.75 6.22 3.39
C ALA A 2 16.84 4.96 4.28
N SER A 3 16.51 5.11 5.55
CA SER A 3 16.50 4.06 6.58
C SER A 3 15.11 3.48 6.83
N GLU A 4 14.08 4.28 6.55
CA GLU A 4 12.68 3.96 6.75
C GLU A 4 11.84 4.56 5.61
N VAL A 5 10.72 3.91 5.28
CA VAL A 5 9.67 4.50 4.45
C VAL A 5 8.33 4.45 5.21
N ARG A 6 7.59 5.56 5.15
CA ARG A 6 6.23 5.70 5.68
C ARG A 6 5.24 5.76 4.53
N PHE A 7 4.13 5.06 4.68
CA PHE A 7 2.99 5.09 3.77
C PHE A 7 1.76 5.65 4.51
N TYR A 8 0.99 6.46 3.80
CA TYR A 8 -0.33 6.91 4.22
C TYR A 8 -1.30 6.84 3.04
N CYS A 9 -2.53 6.44 3.31
CA CYS A 9 -3.60 6.49 2.34
C CYS A 9 -4.98 6.66 3.00
N ASP A 10 -5.84 7.45 2.36
CA ASP A 10 -7.27 7.58 2.67
C ASP A 10 -8.13 7.62 1.39
N SER A 11 -9.45 7.65 1.54
CA SER A 11 -10.40 7.76 0.44
C SER A 11 -11.71 8.43 0.86
N GLY A 12 -12.37 9.13 -0.07
CA GLY A 12 -13.73 9.63 0.14
C GLY A 12 -14.80 8.53 0.26
N TYR A 13 -14.48 7.26 -0.02
CA TYR A 13 -15.43 6.16 0.02
C TYR A 13 -15.71 5.62 1.44
N HIS A 14 -14.73 5.66 2.35
CA HIS A 14 -14.85 5.11 3.71
C HIS A 14 -13.90 5.78 4.70
N SER A 15 -14.20 5.65 6.00
CA SER A 15 -13.40 6.22 7.09
C SER A 15 -12.12 5.45 7.44
N ARG A 16 -11.79 4.33 6.77
CA ARG A 16 -10.57 3.56 7.06
C ARG A 16 -9.32 4.24 6.50
N VAL A 17 -8.26 4.28 7.29
CA VAL A 17 -6.98 4.93 6.99
C VAL A 17 -5.84 3.93 7.06
N ILE A 18 -5.05 3.85 5.99
CA ILE A 18 -3.77 3.15 5.98
C ILE A 18 -2.72 4.14 6.47
N HIS A 19 -2.04 3.85 7.58
CA HIS A 19 -0.92 4.68 8.07
C HIS A 19 0.13 3.78 8.73
N PHE A 20 1.25 3.53 8.06
CA PHE A 20 2.26 2.58 8.56
C PHE A 20 3.66 2.96 8.11
N LYS A 21 4.66 2.27 8.66
CA LYS A 21 6.06 2.41 8.29
C LYS A 21 6.78 1.06 8.26
N THR A 22 7.90 1.01 7.56
CA THR A 22 8.76 -0.16 7.50
C THR A 22 10.20 0.21 7.22
N SER A 23 11.12 -0.58 7.77
CA SER A 23 12.57 -0.52 7.53
C SER A 23 13.07 -1.66 6.63
N GLN A 24 12.16 -2.46 6.04
CA GLN A 24 12.55 -3.53 5.12
C GLN A 24 13.23 -2.94 3.88
N SER A 25 14.50 -3.29 3.67
CA SER A 25 15.33 -2.76 2.58
C SER A 25 14.72 -3.00 1.20
N ALA A 26 14.09 -4.17 0.99
CA ALA A 26 13.38 -4.53 -0.23
C ALA A 26 12.22 -3.57 -0.55
N ILE A 27 11.50 -3.11 0.47
CA ILE A 27 10.38 -2.16 0.34
C ILE A 27 10.91 -0.74 0.09
N ILE A 28 11.94 -0.33 0.82
CA ILE A 28 12.59 0.99 0.62
C ILE A 28 13.14 1.10 -0.81
N GLN A 29 13.81 0.06 -1.30
CA GLN A 29 14.33 0.02 -2.67
C GLN A 29 13.19 0.09 -3.69
N MET A 30 12.20 -0.81 -3.58
CA MET A 30 11.03 -0.83 -4.46
C MET A 30 10.32 0.52 -4.52
N ALA A 31 10.09 1.19 -3.39
CA ALA A 31 9.47 2.52 -3.37
C ALA A 31 10.33 3.61 -4.02
N PHE A 32 11.67 3.45 -4.02
CA PHE A 32 12.62 4.43 -4.54
C PHE A 32 12.86 4.31 -6.05
N ASP A 33 13.04 3.09 -6.56
CA ASP A 33 13.39 2.84 -7.98
C ASP A 33 12.32 2.07 -8.78
N GLY A 34 11.24 1.63 -8.13
CA GLY A 34 10.17 0.87 -8.76
C GLY A 34 10.49 -0.60 -9.03
N THR A 35 11.59 -1.16 -8.52
CA THR A 35 12.01 -2.56 -8.78
C THR A 35 11.26 -3.61 -7.94
N SER A 36 11.37 -4.87 -8.35
CA SER A 36 10.61 -6.00 -7.78
C SER A 36 11.40 -6.74 -6.70
N ALA A 37 11.54 -6.14 -5.51
CA ALA A 37 12.33 -6.72 -4.42
C ALA A 37 11.52 -7.29 -3.24
N ALA A 38 10.34 -6.73 -2.94
CA ALA A 38 9.58 -7.07 -1.73
C ALA A 38 8.69 -8.32 -1.88
N SER A 39 8.65 -9.15 -0.84
CA SER A 39 7.75 -10.29 -0.68
C SER A 39 6.47 -9.92 0.06
N VAL A 40 5.47 -10.81 0.05
CA VAL A 40 4.25 -10.68 0.88
C VAL A 40 4.60 -10.51 2.36
N SER A 41 5.55 -11.30 2.89
CA SER A 41 6.01 -11.23 4.28
C SER A 41 6.71 -9.92 4.65
N ASP A 42 7.39 -9.25 3.70
CA ASP A 42 7.98 -7.94 3.96
C ASP A 42 6.91 -6.89 4.25
N TRP A 43 5.77 -6.97 3.56
CA TRP A 43 4.66 -6.05 3.76
C TRP A 43 3.90 -6.34 5.05
N GLN A 44 3.63 -7.62 5.32
CA GLN A 44 2.97 -8.07 6.54
C GLN A 44 3.77 -7.77 7.82
N SER A 45 5.11 -7.66 7.75
CA SER A 45 5.97 -7.31 8.89
C SER A 45 6.09 -5.80 9.17
N SER A 46 5.32 -4.96 8.47
CA SER A 46 5.30 -3.50 8.67
C SER A 46 4.73 -3.08 10.03
N THR A 47 5.17 -1.93 10.53
CA THR A 47 4.68 -1.34 11.79
C THR A 47 3.55 -0.33 11.53
N ALA A 48 2.34 -0.63 12.00
CA ALA A 48 1.23 0.31 12.01
C ALA A 48 1.54 1.56 12.88
N LEU A 49 1.06 2.71 12.46
CA LEU A 49 1.21 3.99 13.17
C LEU A 49 -0.11 4.44 13.81
N SER A 50 -0.04 5.42 14.70
CA SER A 50 -1.24 6.02 15.31
C SER A 50 -2.23 6.49 14.22
N GLY A 51 -3.50 6.12 14.37
CA GLY A 51 -4.55 6.38 13.39
C GLY A 51 -4.70 5.35 12.27
N HIS A 52 -3.91 4.26 12.26
CA HIS A 52 -4.11 3.15 11.33
C HIS A 52 -5.41 2.39 11.65
N THR A 53 -6.30 2.25 10.67
CA THR A 53 -7.57 1.51 10.76
C THR A 53 -7.89 0.68 9.51
N GLY A 54 -7.01 0.71 8.50
CA GLY A 54 -7.07 -0.20 7.36
C GLY A 54 -6.69 -1.64 7.72
N ASN A 55 -6.93 -2.55 6.78
CA ASN A 55 -6.48 -3.94 6.84
C ASN A 55 -5.07 -4.09 6.24
N LEU A 56 -4.67 -3.15 5.38
CA LEU A 56 -3.42 -3.16 4.63
C LEU A 56 -2.33 -2.34 5.36
N PRO A 57 -1.09 -2.84 5.47
CA PRO A 57 -0.49 -3.92 4.67
C PRO A 57 -0.58 -5.31 5.32
N ALA A 58 -1.12 -5.42 6.53
CA ALA A 58 -1.13 -6.68 7.30
C ALA A 58 -1.88 -7.82 6.59
N ALA A 59 -2.92 -7.50 5.81
CA ALA A 59 -3.68 -8.49 5.05
C ALA A 59 -3.09 -8.85 3.67
N THR A 60 -2.01 -8.20 3.20
CA THR A 60 -1.42 -8.39 1.85
C THR A 60 -1.34 -9.87 1.48
N ASN A 61 -1.89 -10.26 0.31
CA ASN A 61 -1.89 -11.65 -0.15
C ASN A 61 -1.06 -11.90 -1.43
N LEU A 62 -0.69 -10.84 -2.15
CA LEU A 62 0.00 -10.91 -3.44
C LEU A 62 0.95 -9.72 -3.60
N VAL A 63 2.10 -9.96 -4.20
CA VAL A 63 2.98 -8.93 -4.77
C VAL A 63 3.26 -9.29 -6.23
N GLN A 64 3.10 -8.34 -7.13
CA GLN A 64 3.48 -8.46 -8.54
C GLN A 64 4.65 -7.51 -8.86
N PRO A 65 5.33 -7.68 -10.01
CA PRO A 65 6.50 -6.86 -10.35
C PRO A 65 6.26 -5.35 -10.31
N GLY A 66 7.20 -4.67 -9.64
CA GLY A 66 7.30 -3.23 -9.49
C GLY A 66 6.45 -2.63 -8.36
N PHE A 67 6.75 -1.38 -8.00
CA PHE A 67 6.07 -0.70 -6.89
C PHE A 67 4.56 -0.56 -7.10
N THR A 68 4.09 -0.43 -8.35
CA THR A 68 2.66 -0.42 -8.70
C THR A 68 2.12 -1.79 -9.10
N GLY A 69 2.89 -2.86 -8.91
CA GLY A 69 2.52 -4.23 -9.30
C GLY A 69 1.37 -4.76 -8.45
N ALA A 70 1.57 -4.87 -7.13
CA ALA A 70 0.47 -5.11 -6.17
C ALA A 70 0.87 -4.70 -4.73
N PRO A 71 1.08 -3.41 -4.43
CA PRO A 71 1.38 -2.95 -3.07
C PRO A 71 0.13 -2.99 -2.17
N PHE A 72 -0.15 -4.20 -1.65
CA PHE A 72 -1.17 -4.60 -0.66
C PHE A 72 -2.54 -4.98 -1.23
N TYR A 73 -2.52 -5.69 -2.36
CA TYR A 73 -3.71 -6.35 -2.89
C TYR A 73 -4.23 -7.46 -1.96
N VAL A 74 -5.57 -7.60 -1.92
CA VAL A 74 -6.40 -8.73 -1.44
C VAL A 74 -7.75 -8.64 -2.20
N ASP A 75 -8.54 -9.71 -2.37
CA ASP A 75 -9.75 -9.66 -3.20
C ASP A 75 -11.01 -10.39 -2.68
N ASN A 76 -11.99 -10.49 -3.57
CA ASN A 76 -13.42 -10.76 -3.34
C ASN A 76 -14.10 -9.90 -2.25
N GLY A 77 -13.63 -8.65 -2.10
CA GLY A 77 -14.38 -7.57 -1.46
C GLY A 77 -13.53 -6.43 -0.93
N SER A 78 -12.29 -6.72 -0.50
CA SER A 78 -11.48 -5.76 0.25
C SER A 78 -9.98 -6.02 0.08
N GLY A 79 -9.32 -5.18 -0.70
CA GLY A 79 -7.85 -5.13 -0.83
C GLY A 79 -7.42 -4.44 -2.12
N ARG A 80 -6.32 -3.67 -2.06
CA ARG A 80 -6.20 -2.48 -2.91
C ARG A 80 -4.77 -2.03 -3.16
N SER A 81 -4.64 -1.09 -4.10
CA SER A 81 -3.38 -0.87 -4.80
C SER A 81 -3.02 0.59 -5.06
N ILE A 82 -1.70 0.84 -5.07
CA ILE A 82 -1.12 2.00 -5.72
C ILE A 82 -0.98 1.66 -7.21
N ARG A 83 -2.01 1.92 -8.01
CA ARG A 83 -2.02 1.83 -9.48
C ARG A 83 -1.95 0.41 -10.08
N LEU A 84 -2.65 -0.58 -9.51
CA LEU A 84 -2.78 -1.92 -10.12
C LEU A 84 -3.29 -1.84 -11.56
N ASN A 85 -2.76 -2.72 -12.42
CA ASN A 85 -3.02 -2.76 -13.87
C ASN A 85 -2.77 -1.43 -14.60
N GLY A 86 -2.05 -0.48 -13.99
CA GLY A 86 -1.74 0.83 -14.57
C GLY A 86 -2.84 1.90 -14.45
N PHE A 87 -3.99 1.60 -13.84
CA PHE A 87 -5.12 2.54 -13.75
C PHE A 87 -5.88 2.59 -12.41
N ARG A 88 -5.68 1.62 -11.51
CA ARG A 88 -6.48 1.54 -10.26
C ARG A 88 -5.82 2.27 -9.09
N TRP A 89 -6.34 3.43 -8.70
CA TRP A 89 -5.88 4.18 -7.53
C TRP A 89 -6.86 3.98 -6.37
N GLU A 90 -6.38 3.36 -5.30
CA GLU A 90 -7.25 2.54 -4.47
C GLU A 90 -6.75 2.49 -3.01
N CYS A 91 -7.57 2.93 -2.06
CA CYS A 91 -7.31 2.75 -0.61
C CYS A 91 -8.18 1.66 0.05
N ASP A 92 -7.59 0.59 0.57
CA ASP A 92 -8.20 -0.46 1.45
C ASP A 92 -9.42 -1.33 0.97
N ASP A 93 -10.65 -0.79 0.76
CA ASP A 93 -11.90 -1.55 0.42
C ASP A 93 -12.10 -1.88 -1.10
N PHE A 94 -13.30 -1.95 -1.71
CA PHE A 94 -13.43 -1.77 -3.19
C PHE A 94 -14.82 -1.29 -3.70
N ASN A 95 -14.84 -0.18 -4.46
CA ASN A 95 -16.09 0.51 -4.83
C ASN A 95 -16.56 0.40 -6.30
N TRP A 96 -15.95 -0.44 -7.14
CA TRP A 96 -16.44 -0.73 -8.51
C TRP A 96 -16.78 0.48 -9.43
N SER A 97 -16.25 1.67 -9.14
CA SER A 97 -16.61 2.94 -9.78
C SER A 97 -15.52 3.99 -9.57
N TYR A 98 -15.61 5.09 -10.32
CA TYR A 98 -14.65 6.20 -10.33
C TYR A 98 -15.16 7.43 -9.56
N SER A 99 -16.11 7.25 -8.64
CA SER A 99 -16.87 8.34 -7.99
C SER A 99 -16.19 8.94 -6.75
N TYR A 100 -15.01 8.46 -6.36
CA TYR A 100 -14.32 8.86 -5.12
C TYR A 100 -12.82 9.00 -5.34
N ASP A 101 -12.26 10.05 -4.75
CA ASP A 101 -10.82 10.27 -4.71
C ASP A 101 -10.14 9.33 -3.70
N THR A 102 -8.83 9.14 -3.92
CA THR A 102 -7.91 8.50 -2.98
C THR A 102 -6.66 9.35 -2.83
N LEU A 103 -6.21 9.58 -1.60
CA LEU A 103 -4.92 10.20 -1.34
C LEU A 103 -3.89 9.09 -1.08
N HIS A 104 -2.77 9.14 -1.78
CA HIS A 104 -1.63 8.25 -1.56
C HIS A 104 -0.39 9.10 -1.26
N GLN A 105 0.26 8.85 -0.12
CA GLN A 105 1.47 9.57 0.27
C GLN A 105 2.55 8.61 0.75
N VAL A 106 3.77 8.85 0.28
CA VAL A 106 4.98 8.07 0.61
C VAL A 106 6.06 9.04 1.06
N TRP A 107 6.72 8.76 2.18
CA TRP A 107 7.84 9.56 2.68
C TRP A 107 9.03 8.67 3.03
N PHE A 108 10.19 9.05 2.53
CA PHE A 108 11.48 8.48 2.92
C PHE A 108 12.04 9.20 4.15
N ARG A 109 12.72 8.45 5.03
CA ARG A 109 13.28 8.93 6.31
C ARG A 109 14.67 8.37 6.56
#